data_AF-A0A7S2CBA0-F1
#
_entry.id   AF-A0A7S2CBA0-F1
#
_cell.length_a   1.000
_cell.length_b   1.000
_cell.length_c   1.000
_cell.angle_alpha   90.00
_cell.angle_beta   90.00
_cell.angle_gamma   90.00
#
_symmetry.space_group_name_H-M   'P 1'
#
loop_
_entity.id
_entity.type
_entity.pdbx_description
1 polymer ?
#
loop_
_entity_poly.entity_id
_entity_poly.type
_entity_poly.pdbx_seq_one_letter_code
_entity_poly.pdbx_strand_id
1 'polypeptide(L)'
;GYNPKGWVNYAEFRGSLAAFLFTWPDGDTSVNPIKLQKVGGAGLAQVDDGTGPKFGMMDLACPLAGSNPKRVVSKLGSYYERMPDESNSMIQMGGKKLSEDQLVSLKVYIGVYGPDEYIPFTDAEPFALN
;
A
#
# COMPACT_ATOMS: atom_id res chain seq x y z
N GLY A 1 -2.77 -2.55 -1.45
CA GLY A 1 -1.44 -2.44 -2.07
C GLY A 1 -0.63 -3.67 -1.73
N TYR A 2 0.33 -4.01 -2.58
CA TYR A 2 1.27 -5.11 -2.40
C TYR A 2 2.70 -4.59 -2.42
N ASN A 3 3.51 -5.00 -1.45
CA ASN A 3 4.96 -4.79 -1.42
C ASN A 3 5.64 -6.15 -1.21
N PRO A 4 6.47 -6.63 -2.16
CA PRO A 4 7.15 -7.92 -1.98
C PRO A 4 8.14 -7.91 -0.80
N LYS A 5 8.61 -6.73 -0.38
CA LYS A 5 9.51 -6.59 0.78
C LYS A 5 8.78 -6.53 2.14
N GLY A 6 7.46 -6.72 2.17
CA GLY A 6 6.66 -6.70 3.39
C GLY A 6 6.54 -5.34 4.08
N TRP A 7 6.12 -5.37 5.34
CA TRP A 7 6.00 -4.22 6.25
C TRP A 7 6.66 -4.58 7.58
N VAL A 8 7.63 -3.79 8.03
CA VAL A 8 8.47 -4.15 9.19
C VAL A 8 8.39 -3.17 10.37
N ASN A 9 7.71 -2.03 10.21
CA ASN A 9 7.54 -1.01 11.26
C ASN A 9 8.85 -0.48 11.88
N TYR A 10 9.89 -0.26 11.05
CA TYR A 10 11.20 0.27 11.46
C TYR A 10 11.41 1.75 11.10
N ALA A 11 10.34 2.49 10.77
CA ALA A 11 10.41 3.88 10.32
C ALA A 11 11.31 4.08 9.09
N GLU A 12 11.26 3.12 8.15
CA GLU A 12 12.06 3.13 6.93
C GLU A 12 11.20 3.16 5.65
N PHE A 13 11.81 3.55 4.55
CA PHE A 13 11.19 3.50 3.23
C PHE A 13 11.74 2.31 2.45
N ARG A 14 10.87 1.42 1.98
CA ARG A 14 11.28 0.28 1.18
C ARG A 14 11.02 0.52 -0.30
N GLY A 15 12.06 0.28 -1.09
CA GLY A 15 11.99 0.35 -2.54
C GLY A 15 11.70 -1.01 -3.19
N SER A 16 10.80 -1.03 -4.17
CA SER A 16 10.52 -2.20 -5.01
C SER A 16 9.81 -1.81 -6.31
N LEU A 17 10.35 -2.22 -7.46
CA LEU A 17 9.66 -2.12 -8.75
C LEU A 17 8.49 -3.10 -8.88
N ALA A 18 8.54 -4.21 -8.15
CA ALA A 18 7.49 -5.22 -8.16
C ALA A 18 6.33 -4.88 -7.21
N ALA A 19 6.39 -3.75 -6.49
CA ALA A 19 5.26 -3.26 -5.72
C ALA A 19 4.16 -2.73 -6.65
N PHE A 20 2.90 -2.89 -6.25
CA PHE A 20 1.76 -2.39 -7.00
C PHE A 20 0.60 -2.05 -6.07
N LEU A 21 -0.25 -1.14 -6.53
CA LEU A 21 -1.56 -0.92 -5.94
C LEU A 21 -2.60 -1.71 -6.73
N PHE A 22 -3.74 -1.97 -6.10
CA PHE A 22 -4.87 -2.58 -6.77
C PHE A 22 -6.18 -2.14 -6.11
N THR A 23 -7.25 -2.11 -6.89
CA THR A 23 -8.58 -1.71 -6.42
C THR A 23 -9.69 -2.39 -7.24
N TRP A 24 -10.84 -2.60 -6.60
CA TRP A 24 -12.12 -2.91 -7.23
C TRP A 24 -13.01 -1.68 -7.04
N PRO A 25 -13.08 -0.76 -8.03
CA PRO A 25 -13.75 0.53 -7.84
C PRO A 25 -15.25 0.42 -7.53
N ASP A 26 -15.89 -0.63 -8.03
CA ASP A 26 -17.30 -0.98 -7.80
C ASP A 26 -17.50 -1.96 -6.63
N GLY A 27 -16.40 -2.44 -6.03
CA GLY A 27 -16.42 -3.43 -4.97
C GLY A 27 -16.69 -4.88 -5.42
N ASP A 28 -16.79 -5.16 -6.72
CA ASP A 28 -17.02 -6.52 -7.22
C ASP A 28 -15.73 -7.34 -7.21
N THR A 29 -15.53 -8.10 -6.13
CA THR A 29 -14.35 -8.97 -5.97
C THR A 29 -14.41 -10.27 -6.77
N SER A 30 -15.47 -10.51 -7.56
CA SER A 30 -15.57 -11.67 -8.46
C SER A 30 -14.75 -11.50 -9.74
N VAL A 31 -14.39 -10.26 -10.10
CA VAL A 31 -13.55 -9.95 -11.26
C VAL A 31 -12.11 -9.62 -10.87
N ASN A 32 -11.22 -9.56 -11.85
CA ASN A 32 -9.84 -9.13 -11.59
C ASN A 32 -9.80 -7.64 -11.18
N PRO A 33 -8.99 -7.27 -10.18
CA PRO A 33 -8.85 -5.87 -9.79
C PRO A 33 -8.12 -5.07 -10.86
N ILE A 34 -8.32 -3.75 -10.86
CA ILE A 34 -7.42 -2.84 -11.54
C ILE A 34 -6.09 -2.84 -10.79
N LYS A 35 -5.00 -3.17 -11.47
CA LYS A 35 -3.64 -3.13 -10.94
C LYS A 35 -2.93 -1.87 -11.43
N LEU A 36 -2.30 -1.15 -10.51
CA LEU A 36 -1.54 0.07 -10.78
C LEU A 36 -0.08 -0.16 -10.42
N GLN A 37 0.79 -0.10 -11.42
CA GLN A 37 2.21 -0.40 -11.27
C GLN A 37 2.96 0.73 -10.58
N LYS A 38 4.14 0.40 -10.04
CA LYS A 38 5.10 1.41 -9.58
C LYS A 38 5.61 2.22 -10.78
N VAL A 39 5.62 3.55 -10.64
CA VAL A 39 6.22 4.49 -11.60
C VAL A 39 7.34 5.30 -10.95
N GLY A 40 8.22 5.90 -11.76
CA GLY A 40 9.30 6.76 -11.25
C GLY A 40 10.43 6.02 -10.51
N GLY A 41 10.59 4.72 -10.75
CA GLY A 41 11.64 3.89 -10.16
C GLY A 41 11.23 3.15 -8.88
N ALA A 42 12.18 2.42 -8.29
CA ALA A 42 11.91 1.51 -7.18
C ALA A 42 11.61 2.24 -5.85
N GLY A 43 12.16 3.45 -5.65
CA GLY A 43 12.11 4.16 -4.38
C GLY A 43 10.69 4.49 -3.91
N LEU A 44 10.53 4.59 -2.59
CA LEU A 44 9.28 4.96 -1.92
C LEU A 44 8.08 4.09 -2.36
N ALA A 45 8.31 2.81 -2.65
CA ALA A 45 7.22 1.87 -2.91
C ALA A 45 6.35 1.71 -1.67
N GLN A 46 6.99 1.61 -0.51
CA GLN A 46 6.33 1.57 0.78
C GLN A 46 6.96 2.61 1.70
N VAL A 47 6.13 3.30 2.46
CA VAL A 47 6.54 4.36 3.39
C VAL A 47 6.09 4.02 4.80
N ASP A 48 7.03 3.80 5.71
CA ASP A 48 6.72 3.59 7.12
C ASP A 48 7.17 4.79 7.94
N ASP A 49 6.20 5.45 8.58
CA ASP A 49 6.42 6.52 9.54
C ASP A 49 5.77 6.22 10.89
N GLY A 50 5.47 4.95 11.16
CA GLY A 50 4.83 4.50 12.39
C GLY A 50 3.34 4.84 12.50
N THR A 51 2.73 5.50 11.50
CA THR A 51 1.32 5.89 11.56
C THR A 51 0.37 4.90 10.91
N GLY A 52 0.87 3.98 10.07
CA GLY A 52 0.06 2.95 9.41
C GLY A 52 0.48 2.70 7.95
N PRO A 53 -0.27 1.85 7.21
CA PRO A 53 0.08 1.47 5.85
C PRO A 53 0.05 2.63 4.85
N LYS A 54 1.14 2.79 4.07
CA LYS A 54 1.33 3.80 3.04
C LYS A 54 2.17 3.26 1.87
N PHE A 55 1.75 3.62 0.68
CA PHE A 55 2.40 3.32 -0.59
C PHE A 55 2.64 4.64 -1.33
N GLY A 56 3.88 4.89 -1.73
CA GLY A 56 4.29 6.25 -2.08
C GLY A 56 4.18 7.18 -0.87
N MET A 57 4.35 8.49 -1.11
CA MET A 57 4.10 9.46 -0.03
C MET A 57 2.61 9.59 0.30
N MET A 58 1.74 9.61 -0.72
CA MET A 58 0.29 9.79 -0.57
C MET A 58 -0.55 9.08 -1.65
N ASP A 59 0.06 8.29 -2.52
CA ASP A 59 -0.64 7.57 -3.60
C ASP A 59 -1.70 6.62 -3.02
N LEU A 60 -1.36 5.96 -1.91
CA LEU A 60 -2.33 5.40 -0.97
C LEU A 60 -1.79 5.52 0.45
N ALA A 61 -2.55 6.15 1.35
CA ALA A 61 -2.20 6.26 2.76
C ALA A 61 -3.40 5.95 3.65
N CYS A 62 -3.19 5.08 4.64
CA CYS A 62 -4.14 4.74 5.70
C CYS A 62 -3.45 4.92 7.06
N PRO A 63 -3.29 6.18 7.52
CA PRO A 63 -2.79 6.44 8.87
C PRO A 63 -3.81 5.93 9.90
N LEU A 64 -3.48 4.82 10.56
CA LEU A 64 -4.26 4.17 11.63
C LEU A 64 -4.05 4.84 13.00
N ALA A 65 -3.24 5.89 13.05
CA ALA A 65 -2.93 6.68 14.24
C ALA A 65 -3.31 8.16 14.06
N GLY A 66 -3.32 8.92 15.17
CA GLY A 66 -3.59 10.36 15.18
C GLY A 66 -5.06 10.72 15.41
N SER A 67 -5.46 11.92 15.00
CA SER A 67 -6.78 12.48 15.27
C SER A 67 -7.92 11.87 14.44
N ASN A 68 -7.61 11.23 13.31
CA ASN A 68 -8.57 10.53 12.47
C ASN A 68 -8.00 9.18 11.97
N PRO A 69 -8.01 8.13 12.81
CA PRO A 69 -7.38 6.84 12.53
C PRO A 69 -8.10 6.02 11.44
N LYS A 70 -9.26 6.48 10.98
CA LYS A 70 -10.00 5.85 9.89
C LYS A 70 -9.77 6.56 8.56
N ARG A 71 -9.03 7.66 8.51
CA ARG A 71 -8.83 8.40 7.26
C ARG A 71 -8.02 7.56 6.26
N VAL A 72 -8.51 7.47 5.04
CA VAL A 72 -7.79 6.91 3.88
C VAL A 72 -7.66 8.00 2.82
N VAL A 73 -6.48 8.12 2.21
CA VAL A 73 -6.20 9.10 1.16
C VAL A 73 -5.62 8.39 -0.05
N SER A 74 -5.96 8.85 -1.25
CA SER A 74 -5.30 8.42 -2.49
C SER A 74 -5.02 9.60 -3.41
N LYS A 75 -3.76 9.72 -3.84
CA LYS A 75 -3.24 10.76 -4.74
C LYS A 75 -2.22 10.16 -5.72
N LEU A 76 -2.72 9.38 -6.68
CA LEU A 76 -1.93 8.64 -7.67
C LEU A 76 -1.19 9.55 -8.66
N GLY A 77 -0.19 8.97 -9.34
CA GLY A 77 0.52 9.56 -10.46
C GLY A 77 1.94 10.03 -10.13
N SER A 78 2.34 9.99 -8.85
CA SER A 78 3.71 10.32 -8.44
C SER A 78 4.59 9.09 -8.25
N TYR A 79 4.06 8.05 -7.61
CA TYR A 79 4.79 6.81 -7.33
C TYR A 79 4.12 5.57 -7.91
N TYR A 80 2.81 5.63 -8.14
CA TYR A 80 2.02 4.60 -8.80
C TYR A 80 1.25 5.17 -10.01
N GLU A 81 0.94 4.30 -10.96
CA GLU A 81 0.13 4.64 -12.14
C GLU A 81 -1.19 5.31 -11.73
N ARG A 82 -1.67 6.20 -12.60
CA ARG A 82 -3.04 6.70 -12.53
C ARG A 82 -4.02 5.58 -12.87
N MET A 83 -5.28 5.77 -12.51
CA MET A 83 -6.35 4.89 -12.97
C MET A 83 -6.44 4.90 -14.51
N PRO A 84 -7.02 3.86 -15.13
CA PRO A 84 -7.18 3.80 -16.59
C PRO A 84 -7.94 4.98 -17.22
N ASP A 85 -8.75 5.68 -16.42
CA ASP A 85 -9.48 6.89 -16.82
C ASP A 85 -8.71 8.19 -16.51
N GLU A 86 -7.39 8.07 -16.32
CA GLU A 86 -6.45 9.13 -15.95
C GLU A 86 -6.71 9.80 -14.59
N SER A 87 -7.61 9.26 -13.77
CA SER A 87 -7.81 9.80 -12.43
C SER A 87 -6.66 9.52 -11.48
N ASN A 88 -6.51 10.44 -10.54
CA ASN A 88 -5.46 10.42 -9.53
C ASN A 88 -5.92 9.81 -8.20
N SER A 89 -6.99 9.01 -8.17
CA SER A 89 -7.45 8.36 -6.95
C SER A 89 -8.08 7.01 -7.21
N MET A 90 -7.77 6.05 -6.34
CA MET A 90 -8.44 4.74 -6.32
C MET A 90 -9.77 4.74 -5.54
N ILE A 91 -10.08 5.82 -4.84
CA ILE A 91 -11.26 5.91 -3.98
C ILE A 91 -12.43 6.43 -4.83
N GLN A 92 -13.45 5.59 -4.98
CA GLN A 92 -14.65 5.90 -5.74
C GLN A 92 -15.91 5.60 -4.91
N MET A 93 -16.87 6.51 -4.93
CA MET A 93 -18.18 6.33 -4.27
C MET A 93 -19.28 6.81 -5.21
N GLY A 94 -20.20 5.91 -5.58
CA GLY A 94 -21.32 6.24 -6.47
C GLY A 94 -20.89 6.86 -7.80
N GLY A 95 -19.79 6.37 -8.38
CA GLY A 95 -19.21 6.90 -9.63
C GLY A 95 -18.46 8.23 -9.49
N LYS A 96 -18.34 8.79 -8.27
CA LYS A 96 -17.56 9.99 -8.01
C LYS A 96 -16.17 9.64 -7.48
N LYS A 97 -15.16 10.35 -7.99
CA LYS A 97 -13.77 10.27 -7.55
C LYS A 97 -13.59 11.11 -6.29
N LEU A 98 -13.01 10.52 -5.25
CA LEU A 98 -12.72 11.20 -3.98
C LEU A 98 -11.22 11.16 -3.71
N SER A 99 -10.65 12.20 -3.12
CA SER A 99 -9.24 12.18 -2.69
C SER A 99 -9.05 11.50 -1.33
N GLU A 100 -10.12 11.38 -0.54
CA GLU A 100 -10.13 10.78 0.79
C GLU A 100 -11.49 10.17 1.14
N ASP A 101 -11.47 9.19 2.05
CA ASP A 101 -12.66 8.58 2.63
C ASP A 101 -12.34 7.93 3.99
N GLN A 102 -13.29 7.19 4.57
CA GLN A 102 -13.20 6.49 5.84
C GLN A 102 -13.03 4.98 5.66
N LEU A 103 -12.05 4.42 6.36
CA LEU A 103 -11.79 3.00 6.45
C LEU A 103 -12.96 2.30 7.16
N VAL A 104 -13.61 1.38 6.44
CA VAL A 104 -14.68 0.54 7.00
C VAL A 104 -14.11 -0.72 7.65
N SER A 105 -13.11 -1.34 7.02
CA SER A 105 -12.45 -2.55 7.56
C SER A 105 -11.01 -2.66 7.09
N LEU A 106 -10.17 -3.27 7.92
CA LEU A 106 -8.79 -3.64 7.61
C LEU A 106 -8.59 -5.11 7.90
N LYS A 107 -8.04 -5.84 6.93
CA LYS A 107 -7.59 -7.22 7.11
C LYS A 107 -6.08 -7.26 6.98
N VAL A 108 -5.41 -7.78 8.00
CA VAL A 108 -3.97 -7.97 8.05
C VAL A 108 -3.68 -9.46 8.02
N TYR A 109 -2.88 -9.90 7.06
CA TYR A 109 -2.44 -11.29 6.95
C TYR A 109 -0.96 -11.33 7.32
N ILE A 110 -0.63 -12.18 8.30
CA ILE A 110 0.74 -12.41 8.75
C ILE A 110 1.15 -13.83 8.34
N GLY A 111 2.36 -13.98 7.84
CA GLY A 111 2.95 -15.30 7.66
C GLY A 111 3.35 -15.86 9.01
N VAL A 112 2.87 -17.05 9.34
CA VAL A 112 3.34 -17.82 10.51
C VAL A 112 4.22 -18.92 9.95
N TYR A 113 5.50 -18.87 10.28
CA TYR A 113 6.50 -19.77 9.73
C TYR A 113 7.03 -20.73 10.80
N GLY A 114 7.17 -22.00 10.46
CA GLY A 114 7.81 -23.00 11.31
C GLY A 114 9.33 -22.78 11.43
N PRO A 115 10.00 -23.40 12.42
CA PRO A 115 11.46 -23.29 12.59
C PRO A 115 12.27 -23.71 11.34
N ASP A 116 11.72 -24.63 10.55
CA ASP A 116 12.37 -25.19 9.35
C ASP A 116 11.81 -24.61 8.04
N GLU A 117 10.88 -23.65 8.10
CA GLU A 117 10.26 -23.08 6.91
C GLU A 117 11.08 -21.92 6.32
N TYR A 118 11.28 -21.98 5.00
CA TYR A 118 11.92 -20.88 4.27
C TYR A 118 11.01 -19.65 4.25
N ILE A 119 11.44 -18.57 4.90
CA ILE A 119 10.77 -17.29 4.86
C ILE A 119 11.07 -16.64 3.50
N PRO A 120 10.06 -16.34 2.65
CA PRO A 120 10.29 -15.88 1.28
C PRO A 120 11.05 -14.55 1.14
N PHE A 121 11.19 -13.81 2.24
CA PHE A 121 11.83 -12.50 2.27
C PHE A 121 12.53 -12.26 3.62
N THR A 122 13.78 -12.70 3.74
CA THR A 122 14.63 -12.52 4.94
C THR A 122 15.39 -11.20 4.96
N ASP A 123 15.40 -10.45 3.85
CA ASP A 123 15.95 -9.08 3.73
C ASP A 123 15.20 -8.04 4.61
N ALA A 124 14.23 -8.51 5.39
CA ALA A 124 13.59 -7.76 6.47
C ALA A 124 14.43 -7.70 7.74
N GLU A 125 15.53 -8.45 7.82
CA GLU A 125 16.49 -8.34 8.92
C GLU A 125 17.07 -6.92 8.97
N PRO A 126 16.97 -6.22 10.11
CA PRO A 126 17.49 -4.88 10.23
C PRO A 126 19.00 -4.89 10.00
N PHE A 127 19.50 -4.01 9.14
CA PHE A 127 20.94 -3.76 8.93
C PHE A 127 21.69 -3.31 10.22
N ALA A 128 21.01 -3.28 11.37
CA ALA A 128 21.44 -2.69 12.63
C ALA A 128 21.59 -3.72 13.77
N LEU A 129 21.68 -5.02 13.48
CA LEU A 129 22.09 -6.04 14.47
C LEU A 129 23.54 -6.46 14.22
N ASN A 130 24.47 -5.51 14.35
CA ASN A 130 25.90 -5.78 14.50
C ASN A 130 26.40 -5.14 15.80
#